data_AF-A0A0P7C781-F1
#
_entry.id   AF-A0A0P7C781-F1
#
_cell.length_a   1.000
_cell.length_b   1.000
_cell.length_c   1.000
_cell.angle_alpha   90.00
_cell.angle_beta   90.00
_cell.angle_gamma   90.00
#
_symmetry.space_group_name_H-M   'P 1'
#
loop_
_entity.id
_entity.type
_entity.pdbx_description
1 polymer ?
#
loop_
_entity_poly.entity_id
_entity_poly.type
_entity_poly.pdbx_seq_one_letter_code
_entity_poly.pdbx_strand_id
1 'polypeptide(L)'
;MNTALVVGLPTTVVSAALYGVAPLIQAMAARREEAGTGLGLGLLARLATRPLWLVGLAVEAGSFLLEVYALSVAPVALVAPVMALDMIVFTLLARRLLGEHISRGGWSGVGLMVVGVVLLAYAFQHHAEVGSPAGNDVLLAFLVLGLIFSLLCAFGANLASARQQIAGAALGFGLAAGVSYAIATLATRQIGLAVNERRNGDSTLIDLLSTPTPYLLVLFSVLALGLEQRGLQGRAAVIAFPVTSGVSAFLPVTLGLTLFDEPAPDGPRLIAFVISLVLVAAGIAALGRDRSAANRSIEDEEAPADAPTDETHSGGTHSGGTYPGGDARSGGRHSADTVVGAGANYGSMGGEGGYRRFDGTDEDDEGWPGSASPGGPRLGGSGSVPRGAQGRGPEAGSGDRFGLVRDPLRSAQG
;
A
#
# COMPACT_ATOMS: atom_id res chain seq x y z
N MET A 1 -4.37 -17.78 36.54
CA MET A 1 -4.76 -17.64 35.12
C MET A 1 -4.05 -16.40 34.61
N ASN A 2 -3.32 -16.47 33.49
CA ASN A 2 -2.37 -15.42 33.11
C ASN A 2 -3.08 -14.10 32.72
N THR A 3 -2.83 -13.00 33.44
CA THR A 3 -3.47 -11.68 33.21
C THR A 3 -3.31 -11.20 31.76
N ALA A 4 -2.15 -11.49 31.14
CA ALA A 4 -1.88 -11.19 29.75
C ALA A 4 -2.88 -11.85 28.79
N LEU A 5 -3.37 -13.05 29.09
CA LEU A 5 -4.34 -13.77 28.25
C LEU A 5 -5.80 -13.54 28.66
N VAL A 6 -6.08 -13.35 29.95
CA VAL A 6 -7.45 -13.12 30.43
C VAL A 6 -7.94 -11.70 30.13
N VAL A 7 -7.03 -10.73 30.16
CA VAL A 7 -7.34 -9.31 29.98
C VAL A 7 -6.59 -8.74 28.78
N GLY A 8 -5.27 -8.89 28.73
CA GLY A 8 -4.44 -8.32 27.67
C GLY A 8 -4.85 -8.75 26.26
N LEU A 9 -5.05 -10.05 26.02
CA LEU A 9 -5.44 -10.58 24.71
C LEU A 9 -6.83 -10.08 24.25
N PRO A 10 -7.92 -10.18 25.05
CA PRO A 10 -9.20 -9.57 24.68
C PRO A 10 -9.12 -8.06 24.44
N THR A 11 -8.41 -7.32 25.30
CA THR A 11 -8.19 -5.87 25.12
C THR A 11 -7.45 -5.59 23.81
N THR A 12 -6.44 -6.38 23.46
CA THR A 12 -5.69 -6.24 22.21
C THR A 12 -6.57 -6.52 20.99
N VAL A 13 -7.41 -7.56 21.03
CA VAL A 13 -8.34 -7.87 19.92
C VAL A 13 -9.37 -6.76 19.72
N VAL A 14 -9.89 -6.15 20.81
CA VAL A 14 -10.79 -4.98 20.71
C VAL A 14 -10.04 -3.75 20.18
N SER A 15 -8.82 -3.51 20.63
CA SER A 15 -7.97 -2.42 20.13
C SER A 15 -7.68 -2.57 18.63
N ALA A 16 -7.21 -3.74 18.20
CA ALA A 16 -6.96 -4.09 16.81
C ALA A 16 -8.21 -3.88 15.93
N ALA A 17 -9.39 -4.29 16.42
CA ALA A 17 -10.64 -4.09 15.69
C ALA A 17 -10.98 -2.61 15.48
N LEU A 18 -10.75 -1.75 16.48
CA LEU A 18 -10.95 -0.30 16.36
C LEU A 18 -9.86 0.36 15.49
N TYR A 19 -8.61 -0.08 15.61
CA TYR A 19 -7.50 0.30 14.72
C TYR A 19 -7.72 -0.13 13.26
N GLY A 20 -8.50 -1.18 12.98
CA GLY A 20 -8.90 -1.52 11.61
C GLY A 20 -10.02 -0.63 11.05
N VAL A 21 -10.82 0.02 11.92
CA VAL A 21 -11.92 0.91 11.52
C VAL A 21 -11.43 2.34 11.25
N ALA A 22 -10.58 2.87 12.14
CA ALA A 22 -10.07 4.24 12.06
C ALA A 22 -9.44 4.64 10.70
N PRO A 23 -8.45 3.93 10.15
CA PRO A 23 -7.78 4.30 8.91
C PRO A 23 -8.71 4.19 7.70
N LEU A 24 -9.77 3.36 7.74
CA LEU A 24 -10.77 3.36 6.66
C LEU A 24 -11.63 4.63 6.69
N ILE A 25 -12.07 5.06 7.87
CA ILE A 25 -12.80 6.32 8.03
C ILE A 25 -11.93 7.51 7.60
N GLN A 26 -10.67 7.53 8.00
CA GLN A 26 -9.70 8.55 7.60
C GLN A 26 -9.43 8.51 6.08
N ALA A 27 -9.24 7.33 5.48
CA ALA A 27 -9.03 7.18 4.04
C ALA A 27 -10.24 7.66 3.21
N MET A 28 -11.47 7.43 3.68
CA MET A 28 -12.67 7.99 3.05
C MET A 28 -12.71 9.53 3.07
N ALA A 29 -12.15 10.16 4.11
CA ALA A 29 -11.96 11.61 4.15
C ALA A 29 -10.79 12.07 3.26
N ALA A 30 -9.66 11.36 3.29
CA ALA A 30 -8.43 11.69 2.55
C ALA A 30 -8.57 11.58 1.02
N ARG A 31 -9.45 10.70 0.51
CA ARG A 31 -9.78 10.60 -0.92
C ARG A 31 -10.37 11.88 -1.54
N ARG A 32 -10.75 12.88 -0.74
CA ARG A 32 -11.29 14.17 -1.20
C ARG A 32 -10.30 15.34 -1.13
N GLU A 33 -9.08 15.07 -0.69
CA GLU A 33 -8.00 16.07 -0.57
C GLU A 33 -6.94 15.85 -1.66
N GLU A 34 -6.30 16.93 -2.09
CA GLU A 34 -5.17 16.86 -3.02
C GLU A 34 -4.00 16.06 -2.44
N ALA A 35 -3.25 15.41 -3.33
CA ALA A 35 -2.05 14.65 -2.99
C ALA A 35 -1.10 15.49 -2.11
N GLY A 36 -0.71 14.94 -0.95
CA GLY A 36 0.24 15.62 -0.07
C GLY A 36 1.65 15.66 -0.67
N THR A 37 2.55 16.40 -0.03
CA THR A 37 3.99 16.37 -0.32
C THR A 37 4.78 16.19 0.99
N GLY A 38 6.04 15.75 0.88
CA GLY A 38 6.92 15.55 2.02
C GLY A 38 6.39 14.49 2.99
N LEU A 39 6.37 14.82 4.28
CA LEU A 39 5.98 13.92 5.38
C LEU A 39 4.47 13.86 5.64
N GLY A 40 3.63 14.47 4.77
CA GLY A 40 2.17 14.47 4.94
C GLY A 40 1.62 15.38 6.05
N LEU A 41 2.46 16.09 6.82
CA LEU A 41 2.01 17.00 7.89
C LEU A 41 1.04 18.09 7.40
N GLY A 42 1.26 18.65 6.19
CA GLY A 42 0.34 19.60 5.57
C GLY A 42 -1.00 18.98 5.14
N LEU A 43 -1.02 17.67 4.85
CA LEU A 43 -2.25 16.91 4.58
C LEU A 43 -3.01 16.66 5.90
N LEU A 44 -2.31 16.28 6.99
CA LEU A 44 -2.91 16.17 8.33
C LEU A 44 -3.54 17.49 8.77
N ALA A 45 -2.87 18.63 8.57
CA ALA A 45 -3.40 19.94 8.92
C ALA A 45 -4.71 20.29 8.17
N ARG A 46 -4.84 19.89 6.89
CA ARG A 46 -6.11 20.00 6.14
C ARG A 46 -7.16 19.03 6.69
N LEU A 47 -6.79 17.77 6.90
CA LEU A 47 -7.67 16.72 7.39
C LEU A 47 -8.22 16.97 8.80
N ALA A 48 -7.48 17.67 9.66
CA ALA A 48 -7.94 18.10 10.99
C ALA A 48 -9.18 19.01 10.93
N THR A 49 -9.49 19.62 9.79
CA THR A 49 -10.74 20.40 9.58
C THR A 49 -11.93 19.54 9.12
N ARG A 50 -11.72 18.26 8.79
CA ARG A 50 -12.74 17.36 8.27
C ARG A 50 -13.37 16.54 9.41
N PRO A 51 -14.66 16.71 9.72
CA PRO A 51 -15.28 16.05 10.88
C PRO A 51 -15.26 14.52 10.77
N LEU A 52 -15.36 13.96 9.55
CA LEU A 52 -15.23 12.51 9.33
C LEU A 52 -13.83 12.00 9.69
N TRP A 53 -12.77 12.75 9.37
CA TRP A 53 -11.41 12.38 9.74
C TRP A 53 -11.20 12.45 11.26
N LEU A 54 -11.75 13.48 11.92
CA LEU A 54 -11.74 13.60 13.38
C LEU A 54 -12.48 12.43 14.08
N VAL A 55 -13.56 11.89 13.50
CA VAL A 55 -14.20 10.67 14.01
C VAL A 55 -13.25 9.47 13.90
N GLY A 56 -12.55 9.31 12.78
CA GLY A 56 -11.51 8.29 12.63
C GLY A 56 -10.39 8.42 13.67
N LEU A 57 -9.85 9.63 13.84
CA LEU A 57 -8.83 9.94 14.85
C LEU A 57 -9.33 9.70 16.30
N ALA A 58 -10.60 10.00 16.59
CA ALA A 58 -11.18 9.74 17.91
C ALA A 58 -11.34 8.25 18.20
N VAL A 59 -11.70 7.44 17.19
CA VAL A 59 -11.70 5.98 17.29
C VAL A 59 -10.27 5.49 17.52
N GLU A 60 -9.31 5.97 16.73
CA GLU A 60 -7.89 5.62 16.85
C GLU A 60 -7.31 5.92 18.25
N ALA A 61 -7.59 7.12 18.79
CA ALA A 61 -7.20 7.51 20.14
C ALA A 61 -7.86 6.62 21.22
N GLY A 62 -9.09 6.15 20.97
CA GLY A 62 -9.76 5.15 21.82
C GLY A 62 -9.06 3.79 21.78
N SER A 63 -8.67 3.33 20.59
CA SER A 63 -7.87 2.11 20.40
C SER A 63 -6.52 2.22 21.12
N PHE A 64 -5.83 3.35 20.94
CA PHE A 64 -4.54 3.63 21.56
C PHE A 64 -4.57 3.45 23.08
N LEU A 65 -5.61 3.96 23.76
CA LEU A 65 -5.76 3.78 25.21
C LEU A 65 -5.95 2.30 25.62
N LEU A 66 -6.58 1.49 24.77
CA LEU A 66 -6.68 0.04 24.97
C LEU A 66 -5.32 -0.65 24.70
N GLU A 67 -4.54 -0.20 23.72
CA GLU A 67 -3.18 -0.71 23.47
C GLU A 67 -2.23 -0.40 24.64
N VAL A 68 -2.24 0.83 25.17
CA VAL A 68 -1.50 1.20 26.40
C VAL A 68 -1.87 0.26 27.55
N TYR A 69 -3.16 -0.04 27.72
CA TYR A 69 -3.60 -0.96 28.77
C TYR A 69 -3.17 -2.41 28.49
N ALA A 70 -3.26 -2.89 27.25
CA ALA A 70 -2.76 -4.22 26.88
C ALA A 70 -1.27 -4.38 27.15
N LEU A 71 -0.45 -3.41 26.73
CA LEU A 71 1.01 -3.38 26.96
C LEU A 71 1.40 -3.19 28.43
N SER A 72 0.49 -2.71 29.29
CA SER A 72 0.70 -2.68 30.75
C SER A 72 0.57 -4.05 31.42
N VAL A 73 -0.06 -5.03 30.76
CA VAL A 73 -0.36 -6.36 31.34
C VAL A 73 0.09 -7.55 30.48
N ALA A 74 0.66 -7.31 29.29
CA ALA A 74 1.10 -8.33 28.34
C ALA A 74 2.38 -7.90 27.59
N PRO A 75 3.28 -8.85 27.23
CA PRO A 75 4.52 -8.54 26.51
C PRO A 75 4.27 -8.03 25.09
N VAL A 76 5.17 -7.20 24.55
CA VAL A 76 5.00 -6.67 23.18
C VAL A 76 5.12 -7.77 22.13
N ALA A 77 5.87 -8.84 22.43
CA ALA A 77 5.94 -10.06 21.63
C ALA A 77 4.59 -10.78 21.43
N LEU A 78 3.60 -10.55 22.31
CA LEU A 78 2.22 -11.01 22.14
C LEU A 78 1.33 -9.92 21.53
N VAL A 79 1.42 -8.68 22.02
CA VAL A 79 0.49 -7.61 21.62
C VAL A 79 0.66 -7.20 20.15
N ALA A 80 1.88 -6.92 19.69
CA ALA A 80 2.09 -6.36 18.34
C ALA A 80 1.63 -7.28 17.19
N PRO A 81 1.85 -8.61 17.20
CA PRO A 81 1.31 -9.48 16.16
C PRO A 81 -0.21 -9.67 16.22
N VAL A 82 -0.83 -9.50 17.40
CA VAL A 82 -2.31 -9.53 17.53
C VAL A 82 -2.94 -8.23 17.05
N MET A 83 -2.25 -7.09 17.19
CA MET A 83 -2.69 -5.81 16.63
C MET A 83 -2.85 -5.87 15.11
N ALA A 84 -2.07 -6.70 14.41
CA ALA A 84 -2.21 -6.95 12.96
C ALA A 84 -3.59 -7.49 12.52
N LEU A 85 -4.47 -7.89 13.44
CA LEU A 85 -5.87 -8.20 13.12
C LEU A 85 -6.65 -6.96 12.63
N ASP A 86 -6.11 -5.75 12.83
CA ASP A 86 -6.58 -4.50 12.23
C ASP A 86 -6.76 -4.62 10.71
N MET A 87 -5.81 -5.27 10.02
CA MET A 87 -5.81 -5.57 8.59
C MET A 87 -7.04 -6.37 8.16
N ILE A 88 -7.48 -7.32 8.98
CA ILE A 88 -8.67 -8.14 8.70
C ILE A 88 -9.91 -7.25 8.78
N VAL A 89 -10.05 -6.46 9.83
CA VAL A 89 -11.21 -5.57 10.01
C VAL A 89 -11.25 -4.48 8.94
N PHE A 90 -10.11 -3.86 8.65
CA PHE A 90 -9.95 -2.89 7.56
C PHE A 90 -10.35 -3.49 6.20
N THR A 91 -9.88 -4.70 5.88
CA THR A 91 -10.19 -5.35 4.58
C THR A 91 -11.66 -5.81 4.49
N LEU A 92 -12.24 -6.35 5.58
CA LEU A 92 -13.66 -6.72 5.62
C LEU A 92 -14.58 -5.49 5.51
N LEU A 93 -14.18 -4.36 6.11
CA LEU A 93 -14.94 -3.12 6.07
C LEU A 93 -14.75 -2.38 4.73
N ALA A 94 -13.56 -2.41 4.14
CA ALA A 94 -13.32 -1.97 2.75
C ALA A 94 -14.20 -2.74 1.75
N ARG A 95 -14.29 -4.07 1.90
CA ARG A 95 -15.23 -4.89 1.10
C ARG A 95 -16.68 -4.42 1.21
N ARG A 96 -17.14 -4.02 2.41
CA ARG A 96 -18.54 -3.60 2.63
C ARG A 96 -18.82 -2.16 2.21
N LEU A 97 -17.89 -1.23 2.46
CA LEU A 97 -18.11 0.21 2.27
C LEU A 97 -17.58 0.73 0.93
N LEU A 98 -16.54 0.10 0.37
CA LEU A 98 -15.92 0.48 -0.91
C LEU A 98 -16.23 -0.53 -2.03
N GLY A 99 -16.94 -1.62 -1.74
CA GLY A 99 -17.30 -2.65 -2.71
C GLY A 99 -16.14 -3.58 -3.11
N GLU A 100 -15.00 -3.54 -2.41
CA GLU A 100 -13.83 -4.36 -2.76
C GLU A 100 -14.14 -5.87 -2.66
N HIS A 101 -13.74 -6.64 -3.68
CA HIS A 101 -13.87 -8.10 -3.66
C HIS A 101 -12.67 -8.75 -2.97
N ILE A 102 -12.92 -9.68 -2.05
CA ILE A 102 -11.89 -10.52 -1.41
C ILE A 102 -11.91 -11.88 -2.13
N SER A 103 -10.80 -12.29 -2.73
CA SER A 103 -10.73 -13.58 -3.43
C SER A 103 -10.59 -14.76 -2.45
N ARG A 104 -10.58 -15.99 -2.98
CA ARG A 104 -10.22 -17.18 -2.20
C ARG A 104 -8.83 -17.07 -1.56
N GLY A 105 -7.89 -16.36 -2.20
CA GLY A 105 -6.56 -16.08 -1.64
C GLY A 105 -6.60 -15.08 -0.47
N GLY A 106 -7.42 -14.03 -0.56
CA GLY A 106 -7.62 -13.12 0.56
C GLY A 106 -8.25 -13.82 1.77
N TRP A 107 -9.24 -14.69 1.55
CA TRP A 107 -9.84 -15.51 2.62
C TRP A 107 -8.86 -16.51 3.25
N SER A 108 -7.94 -17.10 2.49
CA SER A 108 -6.88 -17.92 3.10
C SER A 108 -5.94 -17.06 3.95
N GLY A 109 -5.65 -15.82 3.54
CA GLY A 109 -4.92 -14.84 4.34
C GLY A 109 -5.58 -14.56 5.69
N VAL A 110 -6.89 -14.28 5.71
CA VAL A 110 -7.67 -14.13 6.96
C VAL A 110 -7.53 -15.37 7.85
N GLY A 111 -7.67 -16.56 7.27
CA GLY A 111 -7.53 -17.82 8.00
C GLY A 111 -6.14 -18.00 8.64
N LEU A 112 -5.07 -17.70 7.89
CA LEU A 112 -3.69 -17.76 8.37
C LEU A 112 -3.45 -16.82 9.56
N MET A 113 -3.94 -15.58 9.49
CA MET A 113 -3.80 -14.62 10.61
C MET A 113 -4.55 -15.08 11.87
N VAL A 114 -5.78 -15.58 11.73
CA VAL A 114 -6.58 -16.05 12.86
C VAL A 114 -5.95 -17.28 13.51
N VAL A 115 -5.53 -18.28 12.71
CA VAL A 115 -4.84 -19.47 13.23
C VAL A 115 -3.49 -19.09 13.86
N GLY A 116 -2.76 -18.15 13.26
CA GLY A 116 -1.54 -17.57 13.82
C GLY A 116 -1.78 -16.98 15.20
N VAL A 117 -2.74 -16.06 15.36
CA VAL A 117 -3.05 -15.44 16.68
C VAL A 117 -3.50 -16.47 17.72
N VAL A 118 -4.29 -17.48 17.35
CA VAL A 118 -4.68 -18.56 18.28
C VAL A 118 -3.45 -19.38 18.73
N LEU A 119 -2.54 -19.68 17.82
CA LEU A 119 -1.30 -20.39 18.13
C LEU A 119 -0.32 -19.54 18.96
N LEU A 120 -0.29 -18.22 18.73
CA LEU A 120 0.48 -17.24 19.51
C LEU A 120 -0.03 -17.18 20.96
N ALA A 121 -1.35 -17.09 21.15
CA ALA A 121 -1.96 -17.14 22.48
C ALA A 121 -1.66 -18.47 23.21
N TYR A 122 -1.59 -19.59 22.49
CA TYR A 122 -1.12 -20.86 23.05
C TYR A 122 0.36 -20.84 23.43
N ALA A 123 1.23 -20.18 22.66
CA ALA A 123 2.66 -20.05 23.00
C ALA A 123 2.85 -19.31 24.34
N PHE A 124 2.13 -18.20 24.56
CA PHE A 124 2.21 -17.37 25.78
C PHE A 124 1.37 -17.87 26.98
N GLN A 125 0.84 -19.10 26.94
CA GLN A 125 -0.08 -19.61 27.97
C GLN A 125 0.52 -19.71 29.38
N HIS A 126 1.83 -19.96 29.50
CA HIS A 126 2.50 -20.23 30.79
C HIS A 126 3.51 -19.15 31.18
N HIS A 127 4.17 -18.52 30.21
CA HIS A 127 5.10 -17.42 30.43
C HIS A 127 4.65 -16.26 29.52
N ALA A 128 4.13 -15.19 30.12
CA ALA A 128 3.88 -13.91 29.44
C ALA A 128 4.19 -12.78 30.43
N GLU A 129 5.37 -12.88 31.03
CA GLU A 129 5.92 -11.84 31.89
C GLU A 129 6.28 -10.63 31.02
N VAL A 130 6.10 -9.43 31.57
CA VAL A 130 6.45 -8.19 30.86
C VAL A 130 7.90 -7.87 31.17
N GLY A 131 8.73 -7.74 30.13
CA GLY A 131 10.16 -7.43 30.28
C GLY A 131 10.41 -6.00 30.79
N SER A 132 11.68 -5.67 31.01
CA SER A 132 12.11 -4.43 31.67
C SER A 132 11.79 -3.15 30.88
N PRO A 133 11.71 -1.97 31.55
CA PRO A 133 11.81 -0.67 30.90
C PRO A 133 13.15 -0.51 30.15
N ALA A 134 13.19 0.36 29.14
CA ALA A 134 14.42 0.66 28.41
C ALA A 134 15.20 1.79 29.08
N GLY A 135 16.55 1.69 29.03
CA GLY A 135 17.43 2.80 29.39
C GLY A 135 17.32 3.97 28.40
N ASN A 136 17.55 5.18 28.90
CA ASN A 136 17.46 6.42 28.11
C ASN A 136 18.34 6.39 26.84
N ASP A 137 19.51 5.76 26.88
CA ASP A 137 20.42 5.65 25.73
C ASP A 137 19.82 4.84 24.58
N VAL A 138 19.06 3.78 24.90
CA VAL A 138 18.34 2.97 23.91
C VAL A 138 17.18 3.75 23.31
N LEU A 139 16.45 4.51 24.13
CA LEU A 139 15.39 5.41 23.67
C LEU A 139 15.93 6.53 22.75
N LEU A 140 17.11 7.09 23.06
CA LEU A 140 17.81 8.06 22.21
C LEU A 140 18.35 7.41 20.92
N ALA A 141 18.81 6.16 20.97
CA ALA A 141 19.19 5.42 19.76
C ALA A 141 17.98 5.19 18.84
N PHE A 142 16.82 4.80 19.38
CA PHE A 142 15.58 4.71 18.60
C PHE A 142 15.13 6.05 18.02
N LEU A 143 15.26 7.15 18.78
CA LEU A 143 15.00 8.49 18.27
C LEU A 143 15.82 8.78 17.01
N VAL A 144 17.14 8.65 17.12
CA VAL A 144 18.07 9.07 16.06
C VAL A 144 17.99 8.12 14.87
N LEU A 145 18.12 6.81 15.09
CA LEU A 145 18.12 5.82 14.01
C LEU A 145 16.75 5.70 13.34
N GLY A 146 15.67 5.73 14.13
CA GLY A 146 14.30 5.68 13.65
C GLY A 146 13.93 6.91 12.82
N LEU A 147 14.33 8.11 13.25
CA LEU A 147 14.10 9.34 12.50
C LEU A 147 14.93 9.35 11.20
N ILE A 148 16.21 8.98 11.24
CA ILE A 148 17.05 8.88 10.05
C ILE A 148 16.45 7.90 9.04
N PHE A 149 16.08 6.68 9.47
CA PHE A 149 15.46 5.69 8.59
C PHE A 149 14.15 6.19 7.99
N SER A 150 13.25 6.73 8.82
CA SER A 150 11.93 7.19 8.38
C SER A 150 12.05 8.37 7.41
N LEU A 151 12.98 9.31 7.64
CA LEU A 151 13.24 10.42 6.73
C LEU A 151 13.87 9.96 5.40
N LEU A 152 14.80 8.99 5.42
CA LEU A 152 15.39 8.43 4.19
C LEU A 152 14.35 7.69 3.35
N CYS A 153 13.52 6.84 3.98
CA CYS A 153 12.43 6.14 3.29
C CYS A 153 11.37 7.12 2.78
N ALA A 154 11.00 8.15 3.55
CA ALA A 154 10.08 9.19 3.10
C ALA A 154 10.65 10.04 1.95
N PHE A 155 11.95 10.35 1.96
CA PHE A 155 12.63 11.05 0.86
C PHE A 155 12.62 10.21 -0.42
N GLY A 156 12.99 8.93 -0.33
CA GLY A 156 12.90 7.97 -1.43
C GLY A 156 11.47 7.82 -1.96
N ALA A 157 10.47 7.74 -1.08
CA ALA A 157 9.06 7.67 -1.43
C ALA A 157 8.56 8.91 -2.18
N ASN A 158 8.96 10.11 -1.73
CA ASN A 158 8.63 11.37 -2.42
C ASN A 158 9.32 11.45 -3.79
N LEU A 159 10.57 11.00 -3.92
CA LEU A 159 11.27 10.94 -5.20
C LEU A 159 10.61 9.94 -6.18
N ALA A 160 10.19 8.77 -5.70
CA ALA A 160 9.42 7.80 -6.47
C ALA A 160 8.05 8.37 -6.88
N SER A 161 7.36 9.07 -5.97
CA SER A 161 6.09 9.75 -6.25
C SER A 161 6.23 10.84 -7.31
N ALA A 162 7.31 11.64 -7.27
CA ALA A 162 7.60 12.65 -8.29
C ALA A 162 7.90 12.03 -9.67
N ARG A 163 8.41 10.80 -9.70
CA ARG A 163 8.65 9.98 -10.90
C ARG A 163 7.43 9.14 -11.32
N GLN A 164 6.25 9.36 -10.71
CA GLN A 164 5.02 8.57 -10.94
C GLN A 164 5.16 7.06 -10.66
N GLN A 165 6.16 6.65 -9.87
CA GLN A 165 6.40 5.26 -9.50
C GLN A 165 5.55 4.86 -8.30
N ILE A 166 4.24 4.63 -8.53
CA ILE A 166 3.23 4.37 -7.48
C ILE A 166 3.69 3.29 -6.48
N ALA A 167 4.17 2.14 -6.98
CA ALA A 167 4.63 1.04 -6.12
C ALA A 167 5.83 1.42 -5.26
N GLY A 168 6.84 2.12 -5.81
CA GLY A 168 8.02 2.58 -5.07
C GLY A 168 7.68 3.61 -3.99
N ALA A 169 6.77 4.54 -4.31
CA ALA A 169 6.22 5.48 -3.34
C ALA A 169 5.46 4.77 -2.21
N ALA A 170 4.58 3.83 -2.55
CA ALA A 170 3.78 3.08 -1.58
C ALA A 170 4.65 2.24 -0.63
N LEU A 171 5.66 1.53 -1.17
CA LEU A 171 6.63 0.79 -0.36
C LEU A 171 7.41 1.73 0.58
N GLY A 172 7.93 2.85 0.08
CA GLY A 172 8.72 3.78 0.88
C GLY A 172 7.92 4.46 2.00
N PHE A 173 6.69 4.91 1.70
CA PHE A 173 5.80 5.47 2.73
C PHE A 173 5.35 4.40 3.73
N GLY A 174 5.00 3.19 3.27
CA GLY A 174 4.59 2.08 4.15
C GLY A 174 5.71 1.63 5.10
N LEU A 175 6.95 1.52 4.62
CA LEU A 175 8.12 1.23 5.45
C LEU A 175 8.36 2.32 6.50
N ALA A 176 8.34 3.59 6.08
CA ALA A 176 8.59 4.72 6.98
C ALA A 176 7.51 4.86 8.06
N ALA A 177 6.23 4.69 7.69
CA ALA A 177 5.11 4.66 8.62
C ALA A 177 5.19 3.44 9.56
N GLY A 178 5.47 2.24 9.04
CA GLY A 178 5.57 1.02 9.83
C GLY A 178 6.69 1.05 10.86
N VAL A 179 7.88 1.57 10.51
CA VAL A 179 8.97 1.77 11.48
C VAL A 179 8.61 2.84 12.51
N SER A 180 7.96 3.93 12.09
CA SER A 180 7.51 4.97 13.01
C SER A 180 6.47 4.41 14.01
N TYR A 181 5.48 3.64 13.55
CA TYR A 181 4.53 2.96 14.44
C TYR A 181 5.21 1.94 15.35
N ALA A 182 6.18 1.15 14.85
CA ALA A 182 6.90 0.20 15.70
C ALA A 182 7.62 0.88 16.87
N ILE A 183 8.26 2.03 16.61
CA ILE A 183 8.91 2.84 17.66
C ILE A 183 7.87 3.47 18.59
N ALA A 184 6.74 3.94 18.04
CA ALA A 184 5.62 4.43 18.83
C ALA A 184 5.09 3.34 19.79
N THR A 185 4.80 2.13 19.32
CA THR A 185 4.37 0.97 20.15
C THR A 185 5.40 0.63 21.25
N LEU A 186 6.71 0.72 20.97
CA LEU A 186 7.73 0.54 22.00
C LEU A 186 7.73 1.66 23.05
N ALA A 187 7.45 2.91 22.65
CA ALA A 187 7.22 4.00 23.60
C ALA A 187 5.90 3.80 24.38
N THR A 188 4.81 3.38 23.73
CA THR A 188 3.53 2.99 24.34
C THR A 188 3.73 1.94 25.43
N ARG A 189 4.58 0.94 25.18
CA ARG A 189 4.96 -0.09 26.18
C ARG A 189 5.61 0.52 27.41
N GLN A 190 6.54 1.46 27.27
CA GLN A 190 7.14 2.16 28.41
C GLN A 190 6.09 2.94 29.23
N ILE A 191 5.11 3.58 28.55
CA ILE A 191 3.99 4.24 29.23
C ILE A 191 3.10 3.21 29.96
N GLY A 192 2.80 2.07 29.33
CA GLY A 192 2.05 0.97 29.93
C GLY A 192 2.68 0.45 31.22
N LEU A 193 4.00 0.24 31.21
CA LEU A 193 4.78 -0.13 32.40
C LEU A 193 4.66 0.92 33.53
N ALA A 194 4.89 2.20 33.24
CA ALA A 194 4.76 3.28 34.22
C ALA A 194 3.32 3.45 34.78
N VAL A 195 2.29 3.16 33.96
CA VAL A 195 0.89 3.12 34.41
C VAL A 195 0.64 1.95 35.36
N ASN A 196 1.27 0.79 35.12
CA ASN A 196 1.17 -0.37 36.01
C ASN A 196 1.88 -0.14 37.35
N GLU A 197 3.09 0.44 37.34
CA GLU A 197 3.83 0.86 38.55
C GLU A 197 3.02 1.83 39.41
N ARG A 198 2.43 2.88 38.79
CA ARG A 198 1.54 3.79 39.52
C ARG A 198 0.30 3.10 40.09
N ARG A 199 -0.24 2.08 39.40
CA ARG A 199 -1.38 1.29 39.90
C ARG A 199 -1.02 0.49 41.16
N ASN A 200 0.24 0.10 41.30
CA ASN A 200 0.78 -0.57 42.49
C ASN A 200 1.17 0.42 43.61
N GLY A 201 1.33 1.71 43.28
CA GLY A 201 1.53 2.81 44.23
C GLY A 201 2.93 3.43 44.23
N ASP A 202 3.82 2.98 43.35
CA ASP A 202 5.27 3.24 43.48
C ASP A 202 5.77 4.54 42.82
N SER A 203 5.02 5.16 41.89
CA SER A 203 5.50 6.31 41.11
C SER A 203 4.44 7.35 40.71
N THR A 204 4.89 8.56 40.36
CA THR A 204 4.05 9.66 39.86
C THR A 204 4.17 9.76 38.35
N LEU A 205 3.06 9.74 37.60
CA LEU A 205 3.09 9.91 36.11
C LEU A 205 3.73 11.22 35.63
N ILE A 206 3.93 12.19 36.52
CA ILE A 206 4.64 13.44 36.21
C ILE A 206 6.11 13.16 35.91
N ASP A 207 6.72 12.15 36.55
CA ASP A 207 8.13 11.79 36.33
C ASP A 207 8.36 11.26 34.91
N LEU A 208 7.34 10.62 34.32
CA LEU A 208 7.35 10.17 32.92
C LEU A 208 7.48 11.35 31.93
N LEU A 209 6.98 12.54 32.28
CA LEU A 209 7.14 13.77 31.46
C LEU A 209 8.59 14.28 31.45
N SER A 210 9.42 13.86 32.40
CA SER A 210 10.87 14.14 32.41
C SER A 210 11.67 13.14 31.57
N THR A 211 11.06 12.03 31.11
CA THR A 211 11.71 11.03 30.26
C THR A 211 11.51 11.35 28.77
N PRO A 212 12.36 10.82 27.86
CA PRO A 212 12.15 10.96 26.41
C PRO A 212 10.85 10.30 25.90
N THR A 213 10.34 9.30 26.62
CA THR A 213 9.24 8.40 26.21
C THR A 213 8.00 9.08 25.63
N PRO A 214 7.29 10.00 26.33
CA PRO A 214 6.09 10.63 25.78
C PRO A 214 6.37 11.49 24.55
N TYR A 215 7.55 12.12 24.46
CA TYR A 215 7.95 12.91 23.30
C TYR A 215 8.26 12.01 22.09
N LEU A 216 8.87 10.85 22.31
CA LEU A 216 9.07 9.83 21.27
C LEU A 216 7.75 9.32 20.72
N LEU A 217 6.82 8.95 21.61
CA LEU A 217 5.48 8.51 21.23
C LEU A 217 4.81 9.57 20.35
N VAL A 218 4.68 10.81 20.82
CA VAL A 218 3.97 11.88 20.08
C VAL A 218 4.66 12.15 18.73
N LEU A 219 6.00 12.24 18.71
CA LEU A 219 6.75 12.48 17.47
C LEU A 219 6.53 11.36 16.45
N PHE A 220 6.72 10.11 16.86
CA PHE A 220 6.63 8.97 15.94
C PHE A 220 5.19 8.62 15.56
N SER A 221 4.19 8.81 16.43
CA SER A 221 2.77 8.67 16.06
C SER A 221 2.35 9.72 15.03
N VAL A 222 2.71 10.99 15.21
CA VAL A 222 2.38 12.05 14.24
C VAL A 222 3.12 11.84 12.91
N LEU A 223 4.39 11.41 12.97
CA LEU A 223 5.18 11.07 11.79
C LEU A 223 4.59 9.84 11.05
N ALA A 224 4.24 8.78 11.79
CA ALA A 224 3.62 7.58 11.24
C ALA A 224 2.30 7.91 10.54
N LEU A 225 1.40 8.65 11.20
CA LEU A 225 0.14 9.11 10.62
C LEU A 225 0.36 9.94 9.35
N GLY A 226 1.31 10.88 9.34
CA GLY A 226 1.58 11.71 8.17
C GLY A 226 2.06 10.88 6.96
N LEU A 227 2.93 9.91 7.21
CA LEU A 227 3.48 9.00 6.20
C LEU A 227 2.46 7.94 5.76
N GLU A 228 1.63 7.44 6.67
CA GLU A 228 0.56 6.51 6.34
C GLU A 228 -0.50 7.20 5.49
N GLN A 229 -0.98 8.39 5.85
CA GLN A 229 -1.93 9.14 5.02
C GLN A 229 -1.34 9.44 3.62
N ARG A 230 -0.02 9.58 3.48
CA ARG A 230 0.66 9.65 2.16
C ARG A 230 0.64 8.32 1.42
N GLY A 231 0.89 7.20 2.10
CA GLY A 231 0.79 5.85 1.54
C GLY A 231 -0.63 5.42 1.18
N LEU A 232 -1.65 5.89 1.92
CA LEU A 232 -3.06 5.60 1.71
C LEU A 232 -3.73 6.44 0.59
N GLN A 233 -3.00 7.36 -0.04
CA GLN A 233 -3.56 8.17 -1.13
C GLN A 233 -3.69 7.36 -2.44
N GLY A 234 -4.93 7.22 -2.92
CA GLY A 234 -5.24 6.59 -4.21
C GLY A 234 -4.85 5.12 -4.27
N ARG A 235 -4.28 4.71 -5.42
CA ARG A 235 -3.91 3.31 -5.73
C ARG A 235 -2.74 2.78 -4.86
N ALA A 236 -1.98 3.66 -4.21
CA ALA A 236 -0.85 3.30 -3.35
C ALA A 236 -1.25 2.54 -2.07
N ALA A 237 -2.46 2.79 -1.55
CA ALA A 237 -2.94 2.23 -0.28
C ALA A 237 -2.84 0.69 -0.21
N VAL A 238 -3.07 0.04 -1.35
CA VAL A 238 -3.06 -1.40 -1.58
C VAL A 238 -1.70 -2.03 -1.24
N ILE A 239 -0.61 -1.29 -1.41
CA ILE A 239 0.76 -1.74 -1.13
C ILE A 239 1.25 -1.17 0.20
N ALA A 240 0.97 0.12 0.48
CA ALA A 240 1.48 0.78 1.67
C ALA A 240 0.95 0.15 2.96
N PHE A 241 -0.37 -0.10 3.06
CA PHE A 241 -0.99 -0.55 4.30
C PHE A 241 -0.52 -1.97 4.74
N PRO A 242 -0.40 -2.99 3.86
CA PRO A 242 0.23 -4.27 4.20
C PRO A 242 1.69 -4.17 4.64
N VAL A 243 2.45 -3.22 4.08
CA VAL A 243 3.85 -2.99 4.50
C VAL A 243 3.89 -2.33 5.88
N THR A 244 3.07 -1.31 6.13
CA THR A 244 2.93 -0.66 7.44
C THR A 244 2.57 -1.68 8.51
N SER A 245 1.48 -2.43 8.32
CA SER A 245 0.97 -3.46 9.24
C SER A 245 2.00 -4.58 9.47
N GLY A 246 2.68 -5.06 8.42
CA GLY A 246 3.74 -6.06 8.56
C GLY A 246 4.93 -5.57 9.39
N VAL A 247 5.43 -4.35 9.12
CA VAL A 247 6.57 -3.81 9.87
C VAL A 247 6.19 -3.51 11.33
N SER A 248 5.04 -2.88 11.58
CA SER A 248 4.60 -2.56 12.94
C SER A 248 4.24 -3.81 13.76
N ALA A 249 3.83 -4.92 13.12
CA ALA A 249 3.55 -6.18 13.81
C ALA A 249 4.82 -6.94 14.27
N PHE A 250 5.91 -6.91 13.49
CA PHE A 250 7.10 -7.75 13.73
C PHE A 250 8.34 -7.02 14.26
N LEU A 251 8.49 -5.72 13.94
CA LEU A 251 9.65 -4.96 14.42
C LEU A 251 9.63 -4.79 15.96
N PRO A 252 8.51 -4.48 16.63
CA PRO A 252 8.45 -4.42 18.10
C PRO A 252 8.75 -5.77 18.76
N VAL A 253 8.37 -6.90 18.15
CA VAL A 253 8.70 -8.24 18.64
C VAL A 253 10.21 -8.47 18.60
N THR A 254 10.83 -8.13 17.47
CA THR A 254 12.27 -8.31 17.28
C THR A 254 13.08 -7.47 18.26
N LEU A 255 12.67 -6.20 18.44
CA LEU A 255 13.31 -5.30 19.39
C LEU A 255 13.02 -5.71 20.85
N GLY A 256 11.78 -6.11 21.16
CA GLY A 256 11.37 -6.64 22.47
C GLY A 256 12.25 -7.78 22.97
N LEU A 257 12.47 -8.79 22.11
CA LEU A 257 13.28 -9.97 22.42
C LEU A 257 14.80 -9.72 22.43
N THR A 258 15.30 -8.60 21.87
CA THR A 258 16.74 -8.33 21.75
C THR A 258 17.27 -7.16 22.57
N LEU A 259 16.41 -6.20 22.95
CA LEU A 259 16.80 -4.96 23.63
C LEU A 259 16.04 -4.70 24.95
N PHE A 260 14.97 -5.45 25.22
CA PHE A 260 14.16 -5.30 26.45
C PHE A 260 14.10 -6.58 27.29
N ASP A 261 14.93 -7.58 26.95
CA ASP A 261 15.00 -8.91 27.56
C ASP A 261 13.62 -9.56 27.78
N GLU A 262 12.68 -9.40 26.83
CA GLU A 262 11.38 -10.07 26.94
C GLU A 262 11.56 -11.59 26.85
N PRO A 263 11.06 -12.37 27.83
CA PRO A 263 11.21 -13.82 27.83
C PRO A 263 10.42 -14.43 26.66
N ALA A 264 11.14 -15.06 25.73
CA ALA A 264 10.54 -15.83 24.65
C ALA A 264 9.86 -17.10 25.22
N PRO A 265 8.79 -17.62 24.58
CA PRO A 265 8.21 -18.90 24.97
C PRO A 265 9.18 -20.07 24.78
N ASP A 266 9.52 -20.77 25.86
CA ASP A 266 10.52 -21.85 25.84
C ASP A 266 10.03 -23.21 25.29
N GLY A 267 11.00 -24.06 24.93
CA GLY A 267 10.80 -25.46 24.57
C GLY A 267 9.86 -25.64 23.37
N PRO A 268 8.86 -26.55 23.41
CA PRO A 268 7.96 -26.76 22.28
C PRO A 268 7.04 -25.55 22.01
N ARG A 269 6.92 -24.59 22.96
CA ARG A 269 6.15 -23.36 22.73
C ARG A 269 6.92 -22.35 21.87
N LEU A 270 8.25 -22.43 21.79
CA LEU A 270 9.04 -21.65 20.84
C LEU A 270 8.66 -21.97 19.40
N ILE A 271 8.42 -23.25 19.11
CA ILE A 271 7.98 -23.71 17.78
C ILE A 271 6.60 -23.14 17.46
N ALA A 272 5.66 -23.16 18.42
CA ALA A 272 4.35 -22.54 18.27
C ALA A 272 4.46 -21.02 18.04
N PHE A 273 5.32 -20.33 18.78
CA PHE A 273 5.60 -18.90 18.63
C PHE A 273 6.13 -18.59 17.21
N VAL A 274 7.20 -19.27 16.76
CA VAL A 274 7.78 -19.03 15.43
C VAL A 274 6.77 -19.35 14.31
N ILE A 275 6.04 -20.47 14.39
CA ILE A 275 5.00 -20.80 13.42
C ILE A 275 3.89 -19.73 13.44
N SER A 276 3.48 -19.23 14.60
CA SER A 276 2.44 -18.20 14.69
C SER A 276 2.85 -16.89 14.00
N LEU A 277 4.10 -16.43 14.16
CA LEU A 277 4.61 -15.24 13.47
C LEU A 277 4.65 -15.47 11.94
N VAL A 278 5.10 -16.66 11.50
CA VAL A 278 5.09 -17.04 10.07
C VAL A 278 3.67 -17.06 9.50
N LEU A 279 2.69 -17.58 10.23
CA LEU A 279 1.28 -17.60 9.82
C LEU A 279 0.68 -16.19 9.72
N VAL A 280 0.93 -15.31 10.70
CA VAL A 280 0.50 -13.91 10.65
C VAL A 280 1.17 -13.19 9.46
N ALA A 281 2.48 -13.36 9.25
CA ALA A 281 3.20 -12.74 8.15
C ALA A 281 2.71 -13.23 6.78
N ALA A 282 2.48 -14.54 6.63
CA ALA A 282 1.91 -15.13 5.43
C ALA A 282 0.48 -14.63 5.18
N GLY A 283 -0.30 -14.41 6.24
CA GLY A 283 -1.65 -13.85 6.17
C GLY A 283 -1.68 -12.39 5.69
N ILE A 284 -0.84 -11.52 6.27
CA ILE A 284 -0.66 -10.13 5.82
C ILE A 284 -0.21 -10.11 4.35
N ALA A 285 0.76 -10.94 3.98
CA ALA A 285 1.26 -11.03 2.61
C ALA A 285 0.22 -11.60 1.62
N ALA A 286 -0.66 -12.50 2.05
CA ALA A 286 -1.76 -13.01 1.24
C ALA A 286 -2.83 -11.93 1.00
N LEU A 287 -3.23 -11.19 2.04
CA LEU A 287 -4.17 -10.06 1.92
C LEU A 287 -3.60 -8.91 1.07
N GLY A 288 -2.33 -8.57 1.25
CA GLY A 288 -1.66 -7.56 0.42
C GLY A 288 -1.58 -7.96 -1.06
N ARG A 289 -1.29 -9.23 -1.35
CA ARG A 289 -1.32 -9.76 -2.74
C ARG A 289 -2.74 -9.78 -3.32
N ASP A 290 -3.75 -10.13 -2.54
CA ASP A 290 -5.16 -10.16 -2.96
C ASP A 290 -5.61 -8.78 -3.45
N ARG A 291 -5.38 -7.76 -2.63
CA ARG A 291 -5.70 -6.36 -2.97
C ARG A 291 -4.86 -5.85 -4.15
N SER A 292 -3.58 -6.24 -4.23
CA SER A 292 -2.69 -5.91 -5.36
C SER A 292 -3.09 -6.58 -6.68
N ALA A 293 -3.75 -7.75 -6.62
CA ALA A 293 -4.32 -8.39 -7.80
C ALA A 293 -5.61 -7.70 -8.24
N ALA A 294 -6.54 -7.46 -7.30
CA ALA A 294 -7.81 -6.78 -7.57
C ALA A 294 -7.62 -5.35 -8.13
N ASN A 295 -6.58 -4.63 -7.69
CA ASN A 295 -6.28 -3.31 -8.23
C ASN A 295 -5.73 -3.36 -9.67
N ARG A 296 -4.95 -4.38 -10.03
CA ARG A 296 -4.42 -4.55 -11.41
C ARG A 296 -5.48 -4.93 -12.42
N SER A 297 -6.43 -5.81 -12.06
CA SER A 297 -7.55 -6.15 -12.97
C SER A 297 -8.39 -4.93 -13.36
N ILE A 298 -8.47 -3.91 -12.49
CA ILE A 298 -9.12 -2.64 -12.81
C ILE A 298 -8.26 -1.81 -13.80
N GLU A 299 -6.93 -1.91 -13.77
CA GLU A 299 -6.04 -1.25 -14.76
C GLU A 299 -6.20 -1.88 -16.14
N ASP A 300 -6.26 -3.21 -16.19
CA ASP A 300 -6.44 -3.96 -17.44
C ASP A 300 -7.83 -3.73 -18.07
N GLU A 301 -8.86 -3.42 -17.27
CA GLU A 301 -10.24 -3.14 -17.71
C GLU A 301 -10.49 -1.64 -18.01
N GLU A 302 -9.76 -0.72 -17.36
CA GLU A 302 -9.76 0.72 -17.67
C GLU A 302 -8.79 1.09 -18.82
N ALA A 303 -7.90 0.18 -19.24
CA ALA A 303 -7.00 0.39 -20.37
C ALA A 303 -7.79 0.56 -21.68
N PRO A 304 -7.49 1.58 -22.51
CA PRO A 304 -8.24 1.84 -23.73
C PRO A 304 -8.08 0.68 -24.73
N ALA A 305 -9.19 0.04 -25.08
CA ALA A 305 -9.27 -1.13 -25.97
C ALA A 305 -8.91 -0.87 -27.45
N ASP A 306 -8.42 0.33 -27.79
CA ASP A 306 -8.00 0.72 -29.14
C ASP A 306 -6.53 1.20 -29.14
N ALA A 307 -5.62 0.23 -29.19
CA ALA A 307 -4.39 0.40 -29.94
C ALA A 307 -4.56 -0.45 -31.22
N PRO A 308 -4.71 0.15 -32.41
CA PRO A 308 -4.79 -0.63 -33.64
C PRO A 308 -3.52 -1.46 -33.78
N THR A 309 -3.66 -2.78 -33.75
CA THR A 309 -2.63 -3.67 -34.29
C THR A 309 -2.54 -3.33 -35.77
N ASP A 310 -1.43 -2.70 -36.16
CA ASP A 310 -1.14 -2.33 -37.54
C ASP A 310 -0.81 -3.60 -38.34
N GLU A 311 -1.84 -4.44 -38.55
CA GLU A 311 -1.81 -5.59 -39.42
C GLU A 311 -1.58 -5.07 -40.84
N THR A 312 -0.30 -5.10 -41.22
CA THR A 312 0.17 -4.63 -42.52
C THR A 312 -0.41 -5.52 -43.61
N HIS A 313 -1.56 -5.10 -44.14
CA HIS A 313 -2.30 -5.79 -45.17
C HIS A 313 -1.49 -5.76 -46.48
N SER A 314 -0.65 -6.78 -46.65
CA SER A 314 0.09 -7.02 -47.90
C SER A 314 -0.89 -7.33 -49.03
N GLY A 315 -0.98 -6.43 -50.01
CA GLY A 315 -1.81 -6.65 -51.20
C GLY A 315 -1.66 -5.58 -52.28
N GLY A 316 -1.37 -6.02 -53.52
CA GLY A 316 -1.77 -5.27 -54.72
C GLY A 316 -0.69 -4.47 -55.48
N THR A 317 0.13 -5.19 -56.25
CA THR A 317 0.59 -4.87 -57.62
C THR A 317 0.08 -3.57 -58.31
N HIS A 318 0.99 -2.73 -58.84
CA HIS A 318 1.16 -2.50 -60.30
C HIS A 318 2.30 -1.54 -60.70
N SER A 319 2.89 -1.79 -61.89
CA SER A 319 3.49 -0.87 -62.91
C SER A 319 4.09 0.48 -62.45
N GLY A 320 5.31 0.88 -62.79
CA GLY A 320 6.04 0.67 -64.05
C GLY A 320 6.00 1.94 -64.92
N GLY A 321 7.11 2.68 -65.03
CA GLY A 321 7.21 3.94 -65.79
C GLY A 321 8.64 4.51 -65.85
N THR A 322 9.10 4.86 -67.06
CA THR A 322 10.50 5.15 -67.40
C THR A 322 10.73 6.63 -67.73
N TYR A 323 11.86 7.24 -67.32
CA TYR A 323 12.38 8.49 -67.92
C TYR A 323 13.92 8.57 -67.91
N PRO A 324 14.58 9.02 -69.01
CA PRO A 324 16.03 9.20 -69.08
C PRO A 324 16.53 10.65 -69.35
N GLY A 325 17.75 10.96 -68.91
CA GLY A 325 18.71 11.88 -69.57
C GLY A 325 18.77 13.36 -69.15
N GLY A 326 19.96 13.99 -69.27
CA GLY A 326 20.06 15.45 -69.51
C GLY A 326 21.10 16.30 -68.76
N ASP A 327 22.38 16.16 -69.13
CA ASP A 327 23.58 16.99 -68.84
C ASP A 327 23.52 18.51 -68.48
N ALA A 328 24.38 18.87 -67.51
CA ALA A 328 25.42 19.94 -67.49
C ALA A 328 25.14 21.45 -67.77
N ARG A 329 25.65 22.34 -66.88
CA ARG A 329 26.85 23.22 -67.09
C ARG A 329 27.14 24.25 -65.95
N SER A 330 28.44 24.59 -65.76
CA SER A 330 29.10 25.83 -65.21
C SER A 330 28.40 26.66 -64.10
N GLY A 331 29.00 27.07 -62.97
CA GLY A 331 30.34 27.68 -62.73
C GLY A 331 30.22 29.22 -62.55
N GLY A 332 30.88 29.96 -61.64
CA GLY A 332 31.79 29.67 -60.51
C GLY A 332 32.35 30.96 -59.86
N ARG A 333 33.28 30.83 -58.89
CA ARG A 333 34.24 31.83 -58.30
C ARG A 333 33.81 32.86 -57.22
N HIS A 334 34.65 32.90 -56.16
CA HIS A 334 35.11 34.06 -55.33
C HIS A 334 34.08 34.70 -54.34
N SER A 335 34.42 35.19 -53.14
CA SER A 335 35.72 35.31 -52.44
C SER A 335 35.62 35.05 -50.92
N ALA A 336 36.78 34.77 -50.36
CA ALA A 336 37.19 34.73 -48.96
C ALA A 336 36.74 35.90 -48.06
N ASP A 337 36.64 35.62 -46.75
CA ASP A 337 37.54 36.27 -45.78
C ASP A 337 37.78 35.42 -44.50
N THR A 338 38.80 35.77 -43.72
CA THR A 338 39.45 34.90 -42.71
C THR A 338 39.37 35.50 -41.29
N VAL A 339 39.55 34.70 -40.21
CA VAL A 339 40.56 34.89 -39.13
C VAL A 339 40.27 34.02 -37.88
N VAL A 340 41.22 33.10 -37.58
CA VAL A 340 41.74 32.63 -36.26
C VAL A 340 40.75 32.29 -35.11
N GLY A 341 40.88 31.20 -34.35
CA GLY A 341 41.85 30.10 -34.36
C GLY A 341 42.23 29.61 -32.94
N ALA A 342 42.14 28.28 -32.71
CA ALA A 342 43.03 27.39 -31.93
C ALA A 342 42.24 26.21 -31.32
N GLY A 343 42.69 24.95 -31.30
CA GLY A 343 43.89 24.36 -31.90
C GLY A 343 44.79 23.62 -30.90
N ALA A 344 44.42 22.39 -30.50
CA ALA A 344 45.33 21.38 -29.97
C ALA A 344 44.73 19.97 -30.13
N ASN A 345 45.54 18.99 -30.53
CA ASN A 345 45.09 17.69 -31.05
C ASN A 345 46.20 16.64 -30.86
N TYR A 346 45.87 15.45 -30.33
CA TYR A 346 46.62 14.18 -30.41
C TYR A 346 45.64 13.07 -29.97
N GLY A 347 45.68 11.82 -30.46
CA GLY A 347 46.51 11.19 -31.49
C GLY A 347 46.32 9.66 -31.37
N SER A 348 45.98 8.97 -32.47
CA SER A 348 45.52 7.56 -32.49
C SER A 348 46.64 6.54 -32.69
N MET A 349 46.53 5.37 -32.01
CA MET A 349 47.04 4.02 -32.35
C MET A 349 46.40 3.02 -31.34
N GLY A 350 46.02 1.77 -31.63
CA GLY A 350 45.90 1.01 -32.89
C GLY A 350 45.75 -0.52 -32.63
N GLY A 351 44.91 -1.23 -33.39
CA GLY A 351 44.79 -2.72 -33.42
C GLY A 351 44.09 -3.40 -32.22
N GLU A 352 43.57 -4.64 -32.28
CA GLU A 352 43.29 -5.61 -33.37
C GLU A 352 42.30 -6.70 -32.86
N GLY A 353 41.54 -7.34 -33.78
CA GLY A 353 40.81 -8.61 -33.55
C GLY A 353 39.46 -8.55 -32.80
N GLY A 354 38.42 -9.34 -33.12
CA GLY A 354 38.26 -10.33 -34.20
C GLY A 354 36.80 -10.80 -34.37
N TYR A 355 36.48 -11.33 -35.56
CA TYR A 355 35.14 -11.74 -36.02
C TYR A 355 34.57 -13.01 -35.34
N ARG A 356 33.22 -13.14 -35.26
CA ARG A 356 32.44 -13.97 -36.22
C ARG A 356 30.91 -13.93 -36.05
N ARG A 357 30.24 -13.98 -37.21
CA ARG A 357 28.83 -14.31 -37.47
C ARG A 357 28.66 -15.84 -37.50
N PHE A 358 27.46 -16.34 -37.22
CA PHE A 358 27.00 -17.66 -37.69
C PHE A 358 25.54 -17.55 -38.17
N ASP A 359 25.24 -18.19 -39.31
CA ASP A 359 23.93 -18.29 -39.96
C ASP A 359 23.64 -19.78 -40.24
N GLY A 360 22.36 -20.11 -40.46
CA GLY A 360 21.88 -21.44 -40.90
C GLY A 360 21.21 -22.27 -39.78
N THR A 361 20.16 -23.06 -40.05
CA THR A 361 19.42 -23.35 -41.29
C THR A 361 17.98 -23.82 -40.93
N ASP A 362 17.06 -23.75 -41.90
CA ASP A 362 16.11 -24.79 -42.39
C ASP A 362 15.90 -26.07 -41.52
N GLU A 363 14.73 -26.72 -41.44
CA GLU A 363 13.44 -26.65 -42.16
C GLU A 363 12.38 -27.45 -41.33
N ASP A 364 11.13 -27.54 -41.84
CA ASP A 364 10.09 -28.59 -41.61
C ASP A 364 8.69 -28.12 -41.13
N ASP A 365 7.71 -28.41 -41.99
CA ASP A 365 6.25 -28.30 -41.79
C ASP A 365 5.69 -29.39 -40.85
N GLU A 366 4.48 -29.18 -40.30
CA GLU A 366 3.29 -30.02 -40.62
C GLU A 366 2.01 -29.63 -39.82
N GLY A 367 0.88 -29.53 -40.54
CA GLY A 367 -0.36 -30.22 -40.15
C GLY A 367 -1.38 -29.53 -39.21
N TRP A 368 -2.45 -28.98 -39.81
CA TRP A 368 -3.75 -28.71 -39.14
C TRP A 368 -4.87 -29.40 -39.94
N PRO A 369 -5.91 -29.99 -39.30
CA PRO A 369 -7.23 -29.34 -39.12
C PRO A 369 -7.88 -29.70 -37.75
N GLY A 370 -9.00 -29.15 -37.26
CA GLY A 370 -10.04 -28.29 -37.83
C GLY A 370 -11.43 -28.95 -37.72
N SER A 371 -12.34 -28.46 -36.86
CA SER A 371 -13.81 -28.71 -36.80
C SER A 371 -14.40 -28.31 -35.42
N ALA A 372 -15.69 -28.02 -35.24
CA ALA A 372 -16.74 -27.47 -36.12
C ALA A 372 -17.94 -27.00 -35.27
N SER A 373 -18.70 -26.00 -35.74
CA SER A 373 -20.03 -25.64 -35.22
C SER A 373 -21.14 -26.21 -36.11
N PRO A 374 -22.36 -26.43 -35.57
CA PRO A 374 -23.61 -26.29 -36.32
C PRO A 374 -24.63 -25.39 -35.60
N GLY A 375 -25.65 -24.87 -36.30
CA GLY A 375 -26.62 -23.93 -35.71
C GLY A 375 -28.01 -23.85 -36.36
N GLY A 376 -28.85 -22.94 -35.86
CA GLY A 376 -30.20 -22.58 -36.38
C GLY A 376 -31.35 -23.53 -35.94
N PRO A 377 -32.65 -23.16 -36.15
CA PRO A 377 -33.20 -21.99 -36.88
C PRO A 377 -34.29 -21.17 -36.11
N ARG A 378 -35.09 -20.35 -36.85
CA ARG A 378 -35.95 -19.21 -36.40
C ARG A 378 -37.45 -19.52 -36.19
N LEU A 379 -38.13 -18.69 -35.38
CA LEU A 379 -39.57 -18.26 -35.43
C LEU A 379 -39.72 -16.90 -34.67
N GLY A 380 -40.81 -16.09 -34.75
CA GLY A 380 -41.96 -16.07 -35.67
C GLY A 380 -43.23 -15.34 -35.16
N GLY A 381 -43.43 -14.05 -35.49
CA GLY A 381 -44.68 -13.25 -35.25
C GLY A 381 -44.50 -12.05 -34.29
N SER A 382 -44.93 -10.81 -34.52
CA SER A 382 -46.12 -10.16 -35.15
C SER A 382 -47.20 -9.75 -34.12
N GLY A 383 -47.53 -8.45 -34.06
CA GLY A 383 -48.63 -7.89 -33.26
C GLY A 383 -48.56 -6.36 -33.11
N SER A 384 -49.60 -5.64 -33.53
CA SER A 384 -49.59 -4.16 -33.64
C SER A 384 -50.88 -3.49 -33.16
N VAL A 385 -50.75 -2.49 -32.25
CA VAL A 385 -51.49 -1.19 -32.23
C VAL A 385 -53.01 -1.26 -31.85
N PRO A 386 -53.76 -0.21 -31.36
CA PRO A 386 -53.45 1.08 -30.67
C PRO A 386 -54.28 1.42 -29.38
N ARG A 387 -54.01 2.63 -28.82
CA ARG A 387 -54.96 3.71 -28.36
C ARG A 387 -55.41 3.85 -26.88
N GLY A 388 -55.47 5.13 -26.44
CA GLY A 388 -56.09 5.66 -25.19
C GLY A 388 -55.05 6.23 -24.22
N ALA A 389 -54.69 7.53 -24.13
CA ALA A 389 -55.40 8.83 -24.19
C ALA A 389 -56.03 9.30 -22.85
N GLN A 390 -55.54 10.47 -22.37
CA GLN A 390 -56.05 11.35 -21.30
C GLN A 390 -55.70 11.04 -19.82
N GLY A 391 -55.21 12.08 -19.12
CA GLY A 391 -54.97 12.13 -17.67
C GLY A 391 -53.97 13.24 -17.30
N ARG A 392 -54.37 14.25 -16.52
CA ARG A 392 -53.54 15.43 -16.16
C ARG A 392 -53.01 15.35 -14.72
N GLY A 393 -51.76 15.74 -14.52
CA GLY A 393 -51.44 16.73 -13.48
C GLY A 393 -50.84 16.27 -12.11
N PRO A 394 -50.52 17.27 -11.23
CA PRO A 394 -49.38 17.38 -10.29
C PRO A 394 -48.71 16.23 -9.50
N GLU A 395 -47.61 16.65 -8.84
CA GLU A 395 -47.00 16.17 -7.58
C GLU A 395 -46.13 14.89 -7.67
N ALA A 396 -44.78 14.99 -7.67
CA ALA A 396 -43.86 15.41 -6.59
C ALA A 396 -43.83 14.42 -5.40
N GLY A 397 -42.70 13.81 -5.04
CA GLY A 397 -41.39 13.74 -5.70
C GLY A 397 -40.52 12.66 -5.04
N SER A 398 -39.95 11.74 -5.84
CA SER A 398 -39.07 10.67 -5.34
C SER A 398 -37.62 11.17 -5.28
N GLY A 399 -36.97 10.96 -4.13
CA GLY A 399 -35.61 11.44 -3.89
C GLY A 399 -34.53 10.44 -4.26
N ASP A 400 -34.08 10.43 -5.51
CA ASP A 400 -32.81 9.82 -5.90
C ASP A 400 -31.66 10.85 -5.82
N ARG A 401 -30.81 10.73 -4.80
CA ARG A 401 -29.58 11.52 -4.65
C ARG A 401 -28.33 10.64 -4.67
N PHE A 402 -28.01 10.11 -5.85
CA PHE A 402 -26.64 9.72 -6.20
C PHE A 402 -26.30 10.25 -7.61
N GLY A 403 -26.04 11.56 -7.66
CA GLY A 403 -25.61 12.23 -8.88
C GLY A 403 -24.16 11.87 -9.22
N LEU A 404 -23.97 10.92 -10.12
CA LEU A 404 -22.73 10.75 -10.87
C LEU A 404 -22.50 12.01 -11.73
N VAL A 405 -21.34 12.64 -11.58
CA VAL A 405 -20.91 13.76 -12.42
C VAL A 405 -20.73 13.22 -13.85
N ARG A 406 -21.54 13.70 -14.80
CA ARG A 406 -21.34 13.48 -16.24
C ARG A 406 -20.69 14.71 -16.86
N ASP A 407 -19.74 14.43 -17.74
CA ASP A 407 -18.85 15.38 -18.42
C ASP A 407 -19.62 16.36 -19.34
N PRO A 408 -19.37 17.69 -19.33
CA PRO A 408 -20.21 18.66 -20.05
C PRO A 408 -20.06 18.74 -21.58
N LEU A 409 -19.15 17.99 -22.22
CA LEU A 409 -18.71 18.27 -23.60
C LEU A 409 -19.29 17.35 -24.70
N ARG A 410 -20.54 16.85 -24.55
CA ARG A 410 -21.13 15.90 -25.54
C ARG A 410 -22.52 16.24 -26.09
N SER A 411 -22.89 17.51 -26.17
CA SER A 411 -24.18 17.97 -26.75
C SER A 411 -24.04 19.12 -27.76
N ALA A 412 -23.09 19.00 -28.69
CA ALA A 412 -22.88 19.95 -29.79
C ALA A 412 -22.58 19.24 -31.13
N GLN A 413 -23.36 18.19 -31.44
CA GLN A 413 -23.52 17.58 -32.77
C GLN A 413 -24.66 16.53 -32.66
N GLY A 414 -25.73 16.69 -33.44
CA GLY A 414 -26.95 15.90 -33.36
C GLY A 414 -28.18 16.73 -33.72
#